data_AF-A0A0B2SX17-F1
#
_entry.id   AF-A0A0B2SX17-F1
#
_cell.length_a   1.000
_cell.length_b   1.000
_cell.length_c   1.000
_cell.angle_alpha   90.00
_cell.angle_beta   90.00
_cell.angle_gamma   90.00
#
_symmetry.space_group_name_H-M   'P 1'
#
loop_
_entity.id
_entity.type
_entity.pdbx_description
1 polymer ?
#
loop_
_entity_poly.entity_id
_entity_poly.type
_entity_poly.pdbx_seq_one_letter_code
_entity_poly.pdbx_strand_id
1 'polypeptide(L)'
;MITNRTRYLINWLVNSMMKLKHPNAEGVPLVKIYGPKVKFDRGPALAFNVFDWKGEKVEPVLVQKLADRNNISLRVTTNKKKDRDELGVTVVTAALSFLANFEDVYKLWTFVARFLDADFVEKERWRYTTLNQKTIEV
;
A
#
# COMPACT_ATOMS: atom_id res chain seq x y z
N MET A 1 15.55 -23.91 -2.58
CA MET A 1 14.84 -24.09 -1.28
C MET A 1 14.46 -22.77 -0.58
N ILE A 2 14.31 -21.64 -1.30
CA ILE A 2 13.86 -20.34 -0.74
C ILE A 2 12.31 -20.19 -0.76
N THR A 3 11.58 -21.20 -1.23
CA THR A 3 10.19 -21.07 -1.70
C THR A 3 9.10 -21.17 -0.64
N ASN A 4 9.34 -21.79 0.54
CA ASN A 4 8.29 -21.97 1.54
C ASN A 4 8.13 -20.77 2.49
N ARG A 5 9.24 -20.25 3.04
CA ARG A 5 9.19 -19.13 3.99
C ARG A 5 8.59 -17.87 3.38
N THR A 6 9.09 -17.43 2.22
CA THR A 6 8.57 -16.25 1.53
C THR A 6 7.10 -16.41 1.15
N ARG A 7 6.66 -17.64 0.80
CA ARG A 7 5.25 -17.96 0.54
C ARG A 7 4.38 -17.78 1.79
N TYR A 8 4.83 -18.26 2.95
CA TYR A 8 4.08 -18.05 4.20
C TYR A 8 3.99 -16.57 4.57
N LEU A 9 5.09 -15.83 4.40
CA LEU A 9 5.14 -14.39 4.69
C LEU A 9 4.20 -13.59 3.78
N ILE A 10 4.26 -13.79 2.46
CA ILE A 10 3.38 -13.08 1.52
C ILE A 10 1.91 -13.48 1.72
N ASN A 11 1.62 -14.76 2.00
CA ASN A 11 0.26 -15.22 2.25
C ASN A 11 -0.30 -14.64 3.54
N TRP A 12 0.50 -14.63 4.62
CA TRP A 12 0.11 -13.99 5.86
C TRP A 12 -0.18 -12.50 5.64
N LEU A 13 0.73 -11.79 4.96
CA LEU A 13 0.57 -10.36 4.69
C LEU A 13 -0.72 -10.06 3.93
N VAL A 14 -0.99 -10.83 2.88
CA VAL A 14 -2.19 -10.65 2.04
C VAL A 14 -3.46 -10.91 2.84
N ASN A 15 -3.52 -12.01 3.58
CA ASN A 15 -4.66 -12.34 4.43
C ASN A 15 -4.88 -11.29 5.53
N SER A 16 -3.82 -10.79 6.13
CA SER A 16 -3.88 -9.75 7.15
C SER A 16 -4.29 -8.39 6.59
N MET A 17 -3.82 -8.00 5.40
CA MET A 17 -4.24 -6.76 4.73
C MET A 17 -5.71 -6.79 4.31
N MET A 18 -6.21 -7.93 3.80
CA MET A 18 -7.63 -8.08 3.40
C MET A 18 -8.62 -8.00 4.57
N LYS A 19 -8.13 -8.21 5.80
CA LYS A 19 -8.93 -8.05 7.02
C LYS A 19 -9.04 -6.60 7.50
N LEU A 20 -8.23 -5.68 6.96
CA LEU A 20 -8.30 -4.26 7.31
C LEU A 20 -9.50 -3.60 6.61
N LYS A 21 -10.51 -3.23 7.39
CA LYS A 21 -11.73 -2.57 6.93
C LYS A 21 -12.04 -1.38 7.83
N HIS A 22 -12.54 -0.30 7.23
CA HIS A 22 -12.93 0.88 7.98
C HIS A 22 -14.14 0.57 8.87
N PRO A 23 -14.11 0.94 10.16
CA PRO A 23 -15.29 0.85 11.00
C PRO A 23 -16.38 1.79 10.47
N ASN A 24 -17.63 1.36 10.47
CA ASN A 24 -18.83 2.14 10.08
C ASN A 24 -18.96 2.55 8.60
N ALA A 25 -18.01 2.22 7.72
CA ALA A 25 -18.20 2.31 6.28
C ALA A 25 -18.59 0.93 5.75
N GLU A 26 -19.69 0.81 5.00
CA GLU A 26 -20.30 -0.44 4.49
C GLU A 26 -19.32 -1.37 3.74
N GLY A 27 -18.45 -2.06 4.47
CA GLY A 27 -17.43 -2.94 3.92
C GLY A 27 -16.33 -2.26 3.10
N VAL A 28 -16.11 -0.94 3.20
CA VAL A 28 -15.04 -0.26 2.45
C VAL A 28 -13.67 -0.82 2.86
N PRO A 29 -12.96 -1.51 1.94
CA PRO A 29 -11.68 -2.10 2.27
C PRO A 29 -10.60 -1.02 2.36
N LEU A 30 -9.75 -1.10 3.37
CA LEU A 30 -8.60 -0.19 3.48
C LEU A 30 -7.64 -0.35 2.30
N VAL A 31 -7.50 -1.57 1.78
CA VAL A 31 -6.50 -1.92 0.78
C VAL A 31 -7.14 -2.58 -0.43
N LYS A 32 -6.80 -2.10 -1.62
CA LYS A 32 -7.04 -2.84 -2.88
C LYS A 32 -5.74 -3.47 -3.35
N ILE A 33 -5.67 -4.79 -3.27
CA ILE A 33 -4.53 -5.58 -3.73
C ILE A 33 -4.68 -5.88 -5.23
N TYR A 34 -3.59 -5.71 -5.97
CA TYR A 34 -3.49 -6.01 -7.40
C TYR A 34 -2.71 -7.31 -7.64
N GLY A 35 -3.06 -8.02 -8.71
CA GLY A 35 -2.50 -9.32 -9.08
C GLY A 35 -3.38 -10.51 -8.72
N PRO A 36 -2.93 -11.74 -9.00
CA PRO A 36 -3.73 -12.95 -8.79
C PRO A 36 -4.17 -13.10 -7.34
N LYS A 37 -5.49 -13.15 -7.10
CA LYS A 37 -6.07 -13.28 -5.75
C LYS A 37 -5.95 -14.70 -5.19
N VAL A 38 -5.87 -15.71 -6.07
CA VAL A 38 -5.70 -17.12 -5.74
C VAL A 38 -4.88 -17.77 -6.85
N LYS A 39 -3.64 -18.19 -6.54
CA LYS A 39 -2.91 -19.37 -7.05
C LYS A 39 -1.42 -19.29 -6.67
N PHE A 40 -0.78 -20.45 -6.62
CA PHE A 40 0.60 -20.73 -6.19
C PHE A 40 1.71 -19.95 -6.94
N ASP A 41 1.34 -19.15 -7.94
CA ASP A 41 2.25 -18.41 -8.84
C ASP A 41 2.43 -16.93 -8.46
N ARG A 42 1.89 -16.48 -7.31
CA ARG A 42 2.20 -15.12 -6.83
C ARG A 42 3.68 -15.04 -6.46
N GLY A 43 4.40 -14.21 -7.20
CA GLY A 43 5.78 -13.82 -6.87
C GLY A 43 5.87 -13.11 -5.51
N PRO A 44 7.08 -12.85 -5.01
CA PRO A 44 7.30 -12.31 -3.67
C PRO A 44 6.91 -10.82 -3.50
N ALA A 45 6.13 -10.25 -4.41
CA ALA A 45 5.75 -8.84 -4.40
C ALA A 45 4.25 -8.65 -4.23
N LEU A 46 3.88 -7.57 -3.55
CA LEU A 46 2.51 -7.15 -3.30
C LEU A 46 2.30 -5.72 -3.81
N ALA A 47 1.53 -5.58 -4.88
CA ALA A 47 1.07 -4.28 -5.37
C ALA A 47 -0.29 -3.94 -4.76
N PHE A 48 -0.44 -2.74 -4.20
CA PHE A 48 -1.66 -2.32 -3.54
C PHE A 48 -1.90 -0.80 -3.59
N ASN A 49 -3.14 -0.41 -3.34
CA ASN A 49 -3.55 0.97 -3.04
C ASN A 49 -4.20 1.02 -1.66
N VAL A 50 -4.05 2.15 -0.97
CA VAL A 50 -4.68 2.43 0.33
C VAL A 50 -5.82 3.43 0.12
N PHE A 51 -6.93 3.22 0.83
CA PHE A 51 -8.14 4.04 0.74
C PHE A 51 -8.50 4.56 2.12
N ASP A 52 -9.00 5.78 2.21
CA ASP A 52 -9.53 6.31 3.47
C ASP A 52 -10.97 5.85 3.73
N TRP A 53 -11.52 6.29 4.86
CA TRP A 53 -12.86 5.93 5.31
C TRP A 53 -13.98 6.39 4.36
N LYS A 54 -13.71 7.39 3.51
CA LYS A 54 -14.64 7.87 2.46
C LYS A 54 -14.55 7.02 1.19
N GLY A 55 -13.61 6.07 1.13
CA GLY A 55 -13.31 5.30 -0.07
C GLY A 55 -12.45 6.06 -1.07
N GLU A 56 -11.85 7.19 -0.69
CA GLU A 56 -10.96 7.95 -1.56
C GLU A 56 -9.55 7.34 -1.52
N LYS A 57 -8.94 7.23 -2.70
CA LYS A 57 -7.58 6.68 -2.82
C LYS A 57 -6.59 7.65 -2.16
N VAL A 58 -5.78 7.15 -1.25
CA VAL A 58 -4.61 7.87 -0.74
C VAL A 58 -3.54 7.87 -1.83
N GLU A 59 -2.95 9.03 -2.10
CA GLU A 59 -1.99 9.17 -3.19
C GLU A 59 -0.79 8.21 -2.97
N PRO A 60 -0.44 7.34 -3.95
CA PRO A 60 0.62 6.35 -3.77
C PRO A 60 1.99 6.96 -3.40
N VAL A 61 2.27 8.17 -3.88
CA VAL A 61 3.49 8.92 -3.55
C VAL A 61 3.50 9.34 -2.07
N LEU A 62 2.36 9.78 -1.53
CA LEU A 62 2.23 10.08 -0.10
C LEU A 62 2.46 8.82 0.74
N VAL A 63 1.82 7.70 0.38
CA VAL A 63 2.00 6.42 1.08
C VAL A 63 3.47 5.99 1.06
N GLN A 64 4.16 6.12 -0.07
CA GLN A 64 5.58 5.82 -0.17
C GLN A 64 6.43 6.71 0.76
N LYS A 65 6.28 8.04 0.69
CA LYS A 65 7.04 8.96 1.55
C LYS A 65 6.82 8.67 3.04
N LEU A 66 5.59 8.32 3.42
CA LEU A 66 5.28 7.92 4.79
C LEU A 66 5.93 6.58 5.15
N ALA A 67 5.98 5.62 4.23
CA ALA A 67 6.64 4.34 4.45
C ALA A 67 8.16 4.52 4.63
N ASP A 68 8.80 5.37 3.81
CA ASP A 68 10.23 5.67 3.91
C ASP A 68 10.59 6.24 5.28
N ARG A 69 9.77 7.15 5.83
CA ARG A 69 9.91 7.69 7.21
C ARG A 69 9.78 6.62 8.30
N ASN A 70 9.15 5.49 8.01
CA ASN A 70 8.98 4.36 8.93
C ASN A 70 9.95 3.20 8.61
N ASN A 71 11.02 3.44 7.82
CA ASN A 71 11.99 2.44 7.38
C ASN A 71 11.36 1.27 6.60
N ILE A 72 10.32 1.56 5.81
CA ILE A 72 9.63 0.58 4.94
C ILE A 72 9.81 1.01 3.49
N SER A 73 10.53 0.20 2.71
CA SER A 73 10.73 0.50 1.30
C SER A 73 9.54 0.07 0.46
N LEU A 74 8.88 1.03 -0.17
CA LEU A 74 7.83 0.81 -1.17
C LEU A 74 8.23 1.43 -2.51
N ARG A 75 7.85 0.76 -3.61
CA ARG A 75 8.05 1.29 -4.96
C ARG A 75 6.74 1.74 -5.56
N VAL A 76 6.65 3.03 -5.93
CA VAL A 76 5.54 3.51 -6.75
C VAL A 76 5.68 2.95 -8.16
N THR A 77 4.64 2.26 -8.64
CA THR A 77 4.59 1.67 -9.99
C THR A 77 3.38 2.23 -10.72
N THR A 78 3.56 2.61 -11.98
CA THR A 78 2.48 3.07 -12.84
C THR A 78 2.34 2.12 -14.01
N ASN A 79 1.13 1.65 -14.28
CA ASN A 79 0.85 0.91 -15.50
C ASN A 79 0.13 1.85 -16.47
N LYS A 80 0.84 2.28 -17.52
CA LYS A 80 0.27 3.03 -18.64
C LYS A 80 -0.05 2.03 -19.74
N LYS A 81 -1.32 1.64 -19.89
CA LYS A 81 -1.75 0.98 -21.13
C LYS A 81 -1.69 2.02 -22.26
N LYS A 82 -1.17 1.60 -23.40
CA LYS A 82 -0.85 2.48 -24.54
C LYS A 82 -2.06 2.75 -25.46
N ASP A 83 -3.26 2.35 -25.06
CA ASP A 83 -4.47 2.60 -25.85
C ASP A 83 -5.39 3.58 -25.13
N ARG A 84 -6.00 4.46 -25.93
CA ARG A 84 -6.56 5.75 -25.49
C ARG A 84 -7.71 5.57 -24.48
N ASP A 85 -7.79 6.52 -23.55
CA ASP A 85 -8.88 6.77 -22.58
C ASP A 85 -8.99 5.96 -21.29
N GLU A 86 -8.16 4.93 -21.03
CA GLU A 86 -8.06 4.35 -19.67
C GLU A 86 -6.96 5.01 -18.84
N LEU A 87 -7.35 5.79 -17.83
CA LEU A 87 -6.45 6.35 -16.81
C LEU A 87 -5.61 5.23 -16.17
N GLY A 88 -4.30 5.26 -16.43
CA GLY A 88 -3.36 4.27 -15.90
C GLY A 88 -3.44 4.13 -14.38
N VAL A 89 -3.18 2.91 -13.88
CA VAL A 89 -3.23 2.64 -12.43
C VAL A 89 -1.85 2.87 -11.82
N THR A 90 -1.79 3.83 -10.90
CA THR A 90 -0.64 4.04 -10.01
C THR A 90 -0.88 3.28 -8.70
N VAL A 91 0.11 2.53 -8.25
CA VAL A 91 0.09 1.67 -7.04
C VAL A 91 1.38 1.81 -6.26
N VAL A 92 1.39 1.41 -4.98
CA VAL A 92 2.63 1.09 -4.25
C VAL A 92 2.88 -0.42 -4.32
N THR A 93 4.14 -0.81 -4.41
CA THR A 93 4.56 -2.22 -4.45
C THR A 93 5.59 -2.48 -3.34
N ALA A 94 5.30 -3.45 -2.49
CA ALA A 94 6.26 -4.02 -1.54
C ALA A 94 6.86 -5.30 -2.13
N ALA A 95 8.18 -5.46 -2.07
CA ALA A 95 8.87 -6.68 -2.52
C ALA A 95 9.51 -7.39 -1.33
N LEU A 96 9.10 -8.63 -1.05
CA LEU A 96 9.65 -9.46 0.02
C LEU A 96 10.85 -10.25 -0.50
N SER A 97 12.07 -9.77 -0.25
CA SER A 97 13.28 -10.50 -0.62
C SER A 97 13.49 -11.75 0.26
N PHE A 98 14.51 -12.56 -0.05
CA PHE A 98 14.85 -13.74 0.77
C PHE A 98 15.30 -13.39 2.20
N LEU A 99 15.71 -12.14 2.44
CA LEU A 99 16.08 -11.65 3.77
C LEU A 99 14.86 -11.29 4.62
N ALA A 100 13.70 -11.07 4.00
CA ALA A 100 12.49 -10.64 4.70
C ALA A 100 12.06 -11.68 5.75
N ASN A 101 11.71 -11.20 6.94
CA ASN A 101 11.21 -12.00 8.05
C ASN A 101 9.80 -11.54 8.47
N PHE A 102 9.27 -12.13 9.55
CA PHE A 102 7.94 -11.76 10.04
C PHE A 102 7.87 -10.33 10.59
N GLU A 103 8.95 -9.84 11.20
CA GLU A 103 9.03 -8.48 11.73
C GLU A 103 8.89 -7.44 10.61
N ASP A 104 9.56 -7.64 9.47
CA ASP A 104 9.44 -6.75 8.31
C ASP A 104 8.00 -6.69 7.78
N VAL A 105 7.38 -7.87 7.69
CA VAL A 105 6.01 -8.03 7.19
C VAL A 105 4.99 -7.44 8.17
N TYR A 106 5.22 -7.63 9.47
CA TYR A 106 4.39 -7.07 10.52
C TYR A 106 4.52 -5.54 10.58
N LYS A 107 5.73 -4.99 10.45
CA LYS A 107 5.98 -3.53 10.33
C LYS A 107 5.23 -2.93 9.14
N LEU A 108 5.24 -3.59 7.99
CA LEU A 108 4.46 -3.14 6.83
C LEU A 108 2.95 -3.18 7.12
N TRP A 109 2.45 -4.25 7.72
CA TRP A 109 1.03 -4.36 8.08
C TRP A 109 0.59 -3.30 9.09
N THR A 110 1.36 -3.08 10.16
CA THR A 110 1.06 -2.05 11.17
C THR A 110 1.11 -0.65 10.58
N PHE A 111 2.09 -0.37 9.72
CA PHE A 111 2.15 0.89 8.97
C PHE A 111 0.89 1.14 8.15
N VAL A 112 0.44 0.15 7.37
CA VAL A 112 -0.79 0.27 6.58
C VAL A 112 -2.02 0.42 7.48
N ALA A 113 -2.09 -0.30 8.60
CA ALA A 113 -3.22 -0.22 9.53
C ALA A 113 -3.42 1.18 10.14
N ARG A 114 -2.38 2.03 10.20
CA ARG A 114 -2.52 3.43 10.65
C ARG A 114 -3.48 4.25 9.79
N PHE A 115 -3.69 3.88 8.54
CA PHE A 115 -4.62 4.56 7.64
C PHE A 115 -6.10 4.24 7.94
N LEU A 116 -6.39 3.35 8.90
CA LEU A 116 -7.75 3.21 9.46
C LEU A 116 -8.15 4.40 10.34
N ASP A 117 -7.17 5.11 10.88
CA ASP A 117 -7.39 6.32 11.67
C ASP A 117 -7.60 7.52 10.74
N ALA A 118 -8.83 8.04 10.73
CA ALA A 118 -9.21 9.18 9.89
C ALA A 118 -8.36 10.43 10.20
N ASP A 119 -8.07 10.68 11.48
CA ASP A 119 -7.30 11.85 11.90
C ASP A 119 -5.86 11.76 11.40
N PHE A 120 -5.29 10.56 11.41
CA PHE A 120 -3.96 10.31 10.83
C PHE A 120 -3.94 10.63 9.34
N VAL A 121 -4.93 10.15 8.58
CA VAL A 121 -4.97 10.36 7.12
C VAL A 121 -5.14 11.84 6.79
N GLU A 122 -6.07 12.54 7.42
CA GLU A 122 -6.33 13.95 7.15
C GLU A 122 -5.10 14.80 7.48
N LYS A 123 -4.48 14.58 8.63
CA LYS A 123 -3.26 15.28 9.05
C LYS A 123 -2.11 15.11 8.05
N GLU A 124 -1.85 13.89 7.58
CA GLU A 124 -0.75 13.66 6.63
C GLU A 124 -1.07 14.18 5.22
N ARG A 125 -2.33 14.16 4.78
CA ARG A 125 -2.77 14.81 3.53
C ARG A 125 -2.54 16.32 3.59
N TRP A 126 -2.97 16.98 4.67
CA TRP A 126 -2.75 18.42 4.87
C TRP A 126 -1.26 18.76 4.83
N ARG A 127 -0.41 18.02 5.56
CA ARG A 127 1.05 18.20 5.55
C ARG A 127 1.65 18.07 4.15
N TYR A 128 1.19 17.09 3.38
CA TYR A 128 1.67 16.86 2.02
C TYR A 128 1.29 18.01 1.08
N THR A 129 0.04 18.48 1.14
CA THR A 129 -0.44 19.60 0.32
C THR A 129 0.32 20.89 0.63
N THR A 130 0.53 21.21 1.92
CA THR A 130 1.27 22.41 2.33
C THR A 130 2.74 22.38 1.89
N LEU A 131 3.39 21.22 1.92
CA LEU A 131 4.79 21.09 1.48
C LEU A 131 4.91 21.26 -0.04
N ASN A 132 3.97 20.70 -0.80
CA ASN A 132 3.96 20.83 -2.26
C ASN A 132 3.64 22.25 -2.71
N GLN A 133 2.77 22.99 -2.01
CA GLN A 133 2.51 24.41 -2.29
C GLN A 133 3.78 25.27 -2.14
N LYS A 134 4.54 25.09 -1.04
CA LYS A 134 5.82 25.81 -0.82
C LYS A 134 6.91 25.49 -1.84
N THR A 135 6.82 24.36 -2.54
CA THR A 135 7.83 23.95 -3.53
C THR A 135 7.57 24.55 -4.91
N ILE A 136 6.34 25.06 -5.17
CA ILE A 136 5.95 25.63 -6.47
C ILE A 136 6.16 27.16 -6.51
N GLU A 137 6.24 27.82 -5.34
CA GLU A 137 6.40 29.27 -5.21
C GLU A 137 7.86 29.76 -5.14
N VAL A 138 8.83 29.00 -5.66
CA VAL A 138 10.27 29.39 -5.71
C VAL A 138 10.76 29.54 -7.13
#